data_AF-A0A170ZJZ1-F1
#
_entry.id   AF-A0A170ZJZ1-F1
#
_cell.length_a   1.000
_cell.length_b   1.000
_cell.length_c   1.000
_cell.angle_alpha   90.00
_cell.angle_beta   90.00
_cell.angle_gamma   90.00
#
_symmetry.space_group_name_H-M   'P 1'
#
loop_
_entity.id
_entity.type
_entity.pdbx_description
1 polymer ?
#
loop_
_entity_poly.entity_id
_entity_poly.type
_entity_poly.pdbx_seq_one_letter_code
_entity_poly.pdbx_strand_id
1 'polypeptide(L)'
;MNLYRKNSPQHWKQSNWHEKHLAFHRKYPEKFSPEGILEQAAGSSSLQSLPVYFGNVCLRFLPVFDIVIHRFLELPPVTKTLETLLEHLGCLYKFHDRPVTYLYNTLHYYEKKLRDRPLLKRKLVSAVLGTMLDKTRGWNLSDAYISYMQQQPEGGLLWTPELDYYVKLIRRIVETMSSSAQYPTTNWRFNEFPNPAAHALYVTCVELMAVPVLPNVVANSLLDVITKGYTVIPSAQIQLWINSVGLVMAALPDSFWTVLQERLVEVLSCPKLTNWPYRNSPFQLFNFS
;
A
#
# COMPACT_ATOMS: atom_id res chain seq x y z
N MET A 1 4.52 -14.78 17.97
CA MET A 1 3.10 -15.23 18.01
C MET A 1 2.93 -16.58 17.31
N ASN A 2 2.32 -17.60 17.94
CA ASN A 2 2.27 -18.98 17.42
C ASN A 2 1.31 -19.18 16.22
N LEU A 3 0.24 -18.38 16.13
CA LEU A 3 -0.71 -18.42 15.00
C LEU A 3 -0.02 -18.09 13.67
N TYR A 4 0.78 -17.02 13.65
CA TYR A 4 1.52 -16.54 12.48
C TYR A 4 2.43 -17.61 11.85
N ARG A 5 3.16 -18.34 12.70
CA ARG A 5 4.17 -19.31 12.24
C ARG A 5 3.55 -20.61 11.70
N LYS A 6 2.40 -21.03 12.24
CA LYS A 6 1.82 -22.36 11.94
C LYS A 6 0.66 -22.34 10.92
N ASN A 7 0.08 -21.17 10.66
CA ASN A 7 -1.08 -21.04 9.78
C ASN A 7 -0.80 -20.21 8.52
N SER A 8 -1.57 -20.48 7.47
CA SER A 8 -1.56 -19.74 6.20
C SER A 8 -2.91 -19.03 6.01
N PRO A 9 -2.94 -17.80 5.45
CA PRO A 9 -4.18 -17.08 5.16
C PRO A 9 -4.93 -17.64 3.95
N GLN A 10 -4.27 -18.42 3.09
CA GLN A 10 -4.87 -19.00 1.88
C GLN A 10 -5.73 -20.21 2.25
N HIS A 11 -6.86 -19.98 2.91
CA HIS A 11 -7.75 -21.04 3.40
C HIS A 11 -8.28 -21.92 2.25
N TRP A 12 -8.50 -21.34 1.07
CA TRP A 12 -8.97 -22.05 -0.13
C TRP A 12 -7.97 -23.04 -0.72
N LYS A 13 -6.69 -23.00 -0.30
CA LYS A 13 -5.67 -23.99 -0.69
C LYS A 13 -5.39 -25.02 0.41
N GLN A 14 -6.09 -24.96 1.54
CA GLN A 14 -5.82 -25.80 2.70
C GLN A 14 -6.88 -26.88 2.84
N SER A 15 -6.45 -28.14 2.90
CA SER A 15 -7.31 -29.29 3.24
C SER A 15 -7.42 -29.52 4.75
N ASN A 16 -6.46 -29.04 5.55
CA ASN A 16 -6.37 -29.30 6.99
C ASN A 16 -6.59 -28.06 7.88
N TRP A 17 -7.40 -27.10 7.41
CA TRP A 17 -7.68 -25.87 8.18
C TRP A 17 -8.30 -26.16 9.54
N HIS A 18 -9.34 -27.00 9.58
CA HIS A 18 -10.10 -27.29 10.80
C HIS A 18 -9.22 -27.93 11.89
N GLU A 19 -8.36 -28.87 11.51
CA GLU A 19 -7.40 -29.51 12.42
C GLU A 19 -6.45 -28.48 13.05
N LYS A 20 -5.89 -27.59 12.23
CA LYS A 20 -5.00 -26.50 12.70
C LYS A 20 -5.72 -25.50 13.59
N HIS A 21 -6.98 -25.18 13.27
CA HIS A 21 -7.84 -24.31 14.06
C HIS A 21 -8.13 -24.92 15.44
N LEU A 22 -8.53 -26.20 15.50
CA LEU A 22 -8.72 -26.92 16.75
C LEU A 22 -7.43 -27.02 17.57
N ALA A 23 -6.29 -27.29 16.92
CA ALA A 23 -5.00 -27.34 17.61
C ALA A 23 -4.62 -25.99 18.24
N PHE A 24 -4.99 -24.86 17.60
CA PHE A 24 -4.81 -23.53 18.17
C PHE A 24 -5.69 -23.34 19.42
N HIS A 25 -6.99 -23.62 19.34
CA HIS A 25 -7.93 -23.47 20.46
C HIS A 25 -7.65 -24.43 21.63
N ARG A 26 -7.16 -25.65 21.37
CA ARG A 26 -6.69 -26.56 22.43
C ARG A 26 -5.50 -25.97 23.20
N LYS A 27 -4.60 -25.28 22.49
CA LYS A 27 -3.41 -24.65 23.09
C LYS A 27 -3.74 -23.31 23.77
N TYR A 28 -4.71 -22.58 23.23
CA TYR A 28 -5.14 -21.27 23.69
C TYR A 28 -6.68 -21.22 23.78
N PRO A 29 -7.28 -21.83 24.82
CA PRO A 29 -8.73 -21.85 24.97
C PRO A 29 -9.30 -20.45 25.14
N GLU A 30 -10.36 -20.14 24.40
CA GLU A 30 -11.09 -18.87 24.50
C GLU A 30 -12.38 -19.09 25.31
N LYS A 31 -12.49 -18.41 26.45
CA LYS A 31 -13.70 -18.42 27.29
C LYS A 31 -14.58 -17.24 26.89
N PHE A 32 -15.81 -17.51 26.48
CA PHE A 32 -16.77 -16.50 26.00
C PHE A 32 -17.88 -16.22 26.99
N SER A 33 -18.16 -17.18 27.88
CA SER A 33 -19.12 -16.99 28.96
C SER A 33 -18.37 -16.56 30.22
N PRO A 34 -19.04 -15.92 31.20
CA PRO A 34 -18.47 -15.63 32.50
C PRO A 34 -18.37 -16.92 33.35
N GLU A 35 -17.86 -18.01 32.75
CA GLU A 35 -17.62 -19.30 33.39
C GLU A 35 -16.78 -19.12 34.65
N GLY A 36 -15.79 -18.22 34.65
CA GLY A 36 -14.99 -17.94 35.86
C GLY A 36 -15.74 -17.27 37.02
N ILE A 37 -16.89 -16.63 36.76
CA ILE A 37 -17.77 -16.04 37.78
C ILE A 37 -18.87 -17.04 38.18
N LEU A 38 -19.40 -17.79 37.20
CA LEU A 38 -20.42 -18.82 37.41
C LEU A 38 -19.88 -20.07 38.12
N GLU A 39 -18.64 -20.50 37.84
CA GLU A 39 -17.96 -21.61 38.53
C GLU A 39 -17.78 -21.33 40.04
N GLN A 40 -17.72 -20.07 40.45
CA GLN A 40 -17.60 -19.67 41.86
C GLN A 40 -18.98 -19.49 42.55
N ALA A 41 -20.06 -19.27 41.80
CA ALA A 41 -21.35 -18.84 42.36
C ALA A 41 -22.49 -19.86 42.24
N ALA A 42 -22.46 -20.79 41.27
CA ALA A 42 -23.54 -21.75 41.09
C ALA A 42 -23.05 -23.05 40.46
N GLY A 43 -23.47 -24.18 41.04
CA GLY A 43 -23.18 -25.51 40.51
C GLY A 43 -23.56 -25.62 39.03
N SER A 44 -22.54 -25.90 38.20
CA SER A 44 -22.61 -26.42 36.84
C SER A 44 -23.80 -25.96 35.99
N SER A 45 -23.85 -24.68 35.62
CA SER A 45 -24.59 -24.28 34.42
C SER A 45 -23.70 -24.51 33.20
N SER A 46 -23.84 -25.64 32.52
CA SER A 46 -23.13 -25.89 31.25
C SER A 46 -23.74 -25.01 30.15
N LEU A 47 -23.23 -23.78 30.00
CA LEU A 47 -23.58 -22.96 28.85
C LEU A 47 -23.01 -23.62 27.59
N GLN A 48 -23.88 -23.98 26.66
CA GLN A 48 -23.47 -24.57 25.40
C GLN A 48 -22.83 -23.49 24.52
N SER A 49 -21.55 -23.66 24.18
CA SER A 49 -20.85 -22.74 23.28
C SER A 49 -21.31 -22.95 21.84
N LEU A 50 -21.44 -21.84 21.09
CA LEU A 50 -21.73 -21.89 19.66
C LEU A 50 -20.51 -22.41 18.89
N PRO A 51 -20.71 -23.12 17.76
CA PRO A 51 -19.61 -23.61 16.94
C PRO A 51 -18.70 -22.48 16.41
N VAL A 52 -17.39 -22.63 16.62
CA VAL A 52 -16.35 -21.71 16.09
C VAL A 52 -15.53 -22.43 15.02
N TYR A 53 -15.66 -22.02 13.77
CA TYR A 53 -15.02 -22.70 12.62
C TYR A 53 -13.74 -22.02 12.09
N PHE A 54 -13.67 -20.69 12.21
CA PHE A 54 -12.60 -19.90 11.58
C PHE A 54 -11.99 -18.87 12.54
N GLY A 55 -12.81 -18.32 13.44
CA GLY A 55 -12.41 -17.24 14.34
C GLY A 55 -11.45 -17.68 15.44
N ASN A 56 -10.60 -16.72 15.85
CA ASN A 56 -9.88 -16.70 17.11
C ASN A 56 -9.65 -15.23 17.50
N VAL A 57 -9.20 -14.98 18.73
CA VAL A 57 -8.99 -13.63 19.26
C VAL A 57 -8.02 -12.80 18.42
N CYS A 58 -7.00 -13.41 17.80
CA CYS A 58 -6.04 -12.68 16.98
C CYS A 58 -6.68 -12.16 15.69
N LEU A 59 -7.51 -12.99 15.03
CA LEU A 59 -8.23 -12.60 13.82
C LEU A 59 -9.34 -11.59 14.13
N ARG A 60 -10.05 -11.76 15.26
CA ARG A 60 -11.05 -10.81 15.73
C ARG A 60 -10.44 -9.46 16.13
N PHE A 61 -9.16 -9.45 16.52
CA PHE A 61 -8.44 -8.23 16.86
C PHE A 61 -7.98 -7.43 15.65
N LEU A 62 -7.79 -8.03 14.47
CA LEU A 62 -7.26 -7.32 13.29
C LEU A 62 -8.06 -6.05 12.91
N PRO A 63 -9.41 -6.08 12.78
CA PRO A 63 -10.18 -4.87 12.49
C PRO A 63 -10.09 -3.81 13.61
N VAL A 64 -9.92 -4.26 14.86
CA VAL A 64 -9.69 -3.34 15.99
C VAL A 64 -8.30 -2.73 15.91
N PHE A 65 -7.30 -3.51 15.48
CA PHE A 65 -5.93 -3.06 15.36
C PHE A 65 -5.78 -1.95 14.31
N ASP A 66 -6.53 -2.03 13.20
CA ASP A 66 -6.61 -0.95 12.21
C ASP A 66 -7.06 0.37 12.84
N ILE A 67 -8.14 0.34 13.61
CA ILE A 67 -8.68 1.51 14.33
C ILE A 67 -7.69 2.01 15.37
N VAL A 68 -7.03 1.10 16.10
CA VAL A 68 -6.00 1.47 17.08
C VAL A 68 -4.88 2.24 16.39
N ILE A 69 -4.34 1.74 15.27
CA ILE A 69 -3.29 2.44 14.52
C ILE A 69 -3.76 3.85 14.13
N HIS A 70 -4.98 3.99 13.62
CA HIS A 70 -5.56 5.30 13.26
C HIS A 70 -5.60 6.27 14.45
N ARG A 71 -6.05 5.81 15.62
CA ARG A 71 -6.05 6.65 16.84
C ARG A 71 -4.65 7.07 17.25
N PHE A 72 -3.65 6.20 17.08
CA PHE A 72 -2.26 6.55 17.38
C PHE A 72 -1.65 7.52 16.36
N LEU A 73 -2.09 7.48 15.11
CA LEU A 73 -1.73 8.50 14.12
C LEU A 73 -2.34 9.86 14.46
N GLU A 74 -3.52 9.88 15.07
CA GLU A 74 -4.20 11.11 15.46
C GLU A 74 -3.58 11.81 16.68
N LEU A 75 -3.01 11.05 17.62
CA LEU A 75 -2.52 11.51 18.93
C LEU A 75 -0.98 11.63 18.96
N PRO A 76 -0.40 12.85 19.00
CA PRO A 76 1.05 13.06 18.87
C PRO A 76 1.98 12.43 19.92
N PRO A 77 1.63 12.21 21.20
CA PRO A 77 2.59 11.67 22.17
C PRO A 77 2.80 10.15 22.07
N VAL A 78 2.04 9.41 21.25
CA VAL A 78 2.03 7.92 21.28
C VAL A 78 2.82 7.22 20.18
N THR A 79 3.67 7.97 19.46
CA THR A 79 4.47 7.46 18.32
C THR A 79 5.30 6.22 18.64
N LYS A 80 6.10 6.26 19.72
CA LYS A 80 6.98 5.14 20.09
C LYS A 80 6.18 3.88 20.41
N THR A 81 5.05 4.05 21.09
CA THR A 81 4.14 2.95 21.42
C THR A 81 3.55 2.31 20.15
N LEU A 82 3.16 3.12 19.17
CA LEU A 82 2.71 2.62 17.86
C LEU A 82 3.80 1.78 17.19
N GLU A 83 5.05 2.26 17.17
CA GLU A 83 6.16 1.51 16.59
C GLU A 83 6.37 0.17 17.27
N THR A 84 6.33 0.12 18.61
CA THR A 84 6.43 -1.13 19.37
C THR A 84 5.27 -2.07 19.07
N LEU A 85 4.03 -1.57 18.94
CA LEU A 85 2.87 -2.39 18.57
C LEU A 85 3.04 -2.99 17.17
N LEU A 86 3.50 -2.21 16.19
CA LEU A 86 3.75 -2.69 14.83
C LEU A 86 4.85 -3.76 14.79
N GLU A 87 5.91 -3.62 15.60
CA GLU A 87 6.98 -4.62 15.69
C GLU A 87 6.50 -5.97 16.26
N HIS A 88 5.65 -5.93 17.29
CA HIS A 88 5.20 -7.15 17.97
C HIS A 88 4.00 -7.81 17.28
N LEU A 89 3.06 -7.00 16.81
CA LEU A 89 1.75 -7.46 16.30
C LEU A 89 1.60 -7.30 14.78
N GLY A 90 2.50 -6.59 14.10
CA GLY A 90 2.43 -6.38 12.65
C GLY A 90 2.36 -7.67 11.84
N CYS A 91 3.00 -8.75 12.32
CA CYS A 91 2.91 -10.06 11.68
C CYS A 91 1.48 -10.61 11.53
N LEU A 92 0.51 -10.11 12.31
CA LEU A 92 -0.90 -10.47 12.17
C LEU A 92 -1.50 -10.03 10.84
N TYR A 93 -0.99 -8.96 10.21
CA TYR A 93 -1.48 -8.47 8.92
C TYR A 93 -1.33 -9.48 7.78
N LYS A 94 -0.55 -10.55 7.97
CA LYS A 94 -0.55 -11.74 7.10
C LYS A 94 -1.96 -12.29 6.88
N PHE A 95 -2.86 -12.16 7.85
CA PHE A 95 -4.24 -12.66 7.79
C PHE A 95 -5.28 -11.56 7.55
N HIS A 96 -4.84 -10.34 7.24
CA HIS A 96 -5.75 -9.26 6.92
C HIS A 96 -6.31 -9.46 5.50
N ASP A 97 -7.61 -9.27 5.30
CA ASP A 97 -8.27 -9.58 4.03
C ASP A 97 -7.94 -8.57 2.92
N ARG A 98 -7.71 -7.30 3.29
CA ARG A 98 -7.45 -6.17 2.37
C ARG A 98 -6.28 -5.26 2.77
N PRO A 99 -5.06 -5.80 2.90
CA PRO A 99 -3.94 -5.06 3.51
C PRO A 99 -3.43 -3.90 2.64
N VAL A 100 -3.46 -4.02 1.31
CA VAL A 100 -3.08 -2.92 0.42
C VAL A 100 -4.13 -1.81 0.48
N THR A 101 -5.42 -2.16 0.42
CA THR A 101 -6.53 -1.21 0.53
C THR A 101 -6.50 -0.47 1.87
N TYR A 102 -6.23 -1.18 2.97
CA TYR A 102 -6.07 -0.58 4.29
C TYR A 102 -4.92 0.43 4.33
N LEU A 103 -3.73 0.07 3.82
CA LEU A 103 -2.60 0.99 3.75
C LEU A 103 -2.88 2.19 2.86
N TYR A 104 -3.49 1.97 1.69
CA TYR A 104 -3.86 3.03 0.76
C TYR A 104 -4.73 4.06 1.48
N ASN A 105 -5.84 3.62 2.08
CA ASN A 105 -6.76 4.49 2.81
C ASN A 105 -6.06 5.20 3.97
N THR A 106 -5.20 4.49 4.72
CA THR A 106 -4.50 5.06 5.87
C THR A 106 -3.49 6.13 5.45
N LEU A 107 -2.64 5.85 4.47
CA LEU A 107 -1.64 6.80 3.97
C LEU A 107 -2.31 8.00 3.29
N HIS A 108 -3.38 7.75 2.55
CA HIS A 108 -4.13 8.80 1.85
C HIS A 108 -4.86 9.72 2.83
N TYR A 109 -5.62 9.15 3.77
CA TYR A 109 -6.41 9.91 4.73
C TYR A 109 -5.54 10.68 5.73
N TYR A 110 -4.45 10.05 6.21
CA TYR A 110 -3.53 10.65 7.19
C TYR A 110 -2.32 11.33 6.55
N GLU A 111 -2.37 11.69 5.25
CA GLU A 111 -1.26 12.30 4.52
C GLU A 111 -0.63 13.45 5.30
N LYS A 112 -1.44 14.41 5.77
CA LYS A 112 -0.98 15.57 6.53
C LYS A 112 -0.28 15.20 7.84
N LYS A 113 -0.71 14.12 8.49
CA LYS A 113 -0.11 13.64 9.76
C LYS A 113 1.13 12.76 9.54
N LEU A 114 1.32 12.22 8.35
CA LEU A 114 2.39 11.28 8.00
C LEU A 114 3.47 11.88 7.10
N ARG A 115 3.20 13.03 6.46
CA ARG A 115 4.09 13.71 5.50
C ARG A 115 5.53 13.80 6.01
N ASP A 116 5.69 14.35 7.22
CA ASP A 116 6.99 14.62 7.82
C ASP A 116 7.50 13.45 8.68
N ARG A 117 6.90 12.25 8.52
CA ARG A 117 7.18 11.06 9.34
C ARG A 117 7.56 9.84 8.49
N PRO A 118 8.59 9.96 7.61
CA PRO A 118 8.95 8.92 6.66
C PRO A 118 9.30 7.58 7.31
N LEU A 119 9.95 7.58 8.47
CA LEU A 119 10.29 6.36 9.20
C LEU A 119 9.04 5.62 9.72
N LEU A 120 8.02 6.36 10.14
CA LEU A 120 6.75 5.74 10.56
C LEU A 120 6.00 5.18 9.35
N LYS A 121 5.95 5.91 8.22
CA LYS A 121 5.39 5.37 6.96
C LYS A 121 6.08 4.06 6.57
N ARG A 122 7.41 4.03 6.64
CA ARG A 122 8.21 2.83 6.38
C ARG A 122 7.87 1.68 7.33
N LYS A 123 7.76 1.95 8.63
CA LYS A 123 7.36 0.93 9.63
C LYS A 123 5.95 0.40 9.39
N LEU A 124 4.98 1.26 9.04
CA LEU A 124 3.61 0.84 8.71
C LEU A 124 3.58 -0.08 7.49
N VAL A 125 4.23 0.32 6.40
CA VAL A 125 4.30 -0.50 5.17
C VAL A 125 5.01 -1.82 5.45
N SER A 126 6.11 -1.80 6.19
CA SER A 126 6.84 -3.00 6.59
C SER A 126 6.00 -3.93 7.47
N ALA A 127 5.24 -3.40 8.43
CA ALA A 127 4.39 -4.20 9.29
C ALA A 127 3.25 -4.88 8.52
N VAL A 128 2.58 -4.14 7.62
CA VAL A 128 1.40 -4.63 6.92
C VAL A 128 1.75 -5.51 5.72
N LEU A 129 2.70 -5.09 4.88
CA LEU A 129 3.07 -5.81 3.66
C LEU A 129 4.33 -6.68 3.80
N GLY A 130 5.10 -6.54 4.88
CA GLY A 130 6.39 -7.23 5.07
C GLY A 130 6.32 -8.73 4.90
N THR A 131 5.24 -9.34 5.40
CA THR A 131 5.02 -10.80 5.32
C THR A 131 4.65 -11.29 3.92
N MET A 132 4.30 -10.36 3.01
CA MET A 132 3.96 -10.63 1.62
C MET A 132 5.17 -10.45 0.68
N LEU A 133 6.24 -9.78 1.12
CA LEU A 133 7.36 -9.37 0.25
C LEU A 133 8.08 -10.53 -0.42
N ASP A 134 8.29 -11.65 0.25
CA ASP A 134 9.10 -12.74 -0.32
C ASP A 134 8.42 -13.52 -1.44
N LYS A 135 7.09 -13.46 -1.56
CA LYS A 135 6.32 -14.25 -2.55
C LYS A 135 5.95 -13.47 -3.80
N THR A 136 6.07 -12.14 -3.77
CA THR A 136 5.57 -11.23 -4.79
C THR A 136 6.51 -10.03 -4.98
N ARG A 137 7.82 -10.24 -4.83
CA ARG A 137 8.84 -9.20 -5.12
C ARG A 137 8.64 -8.65 -6.53
N GLY A 138 8.74 -7.33 -6.68
CA GLY A 138 8.47 -6.61 -7.92
C GLY A 138 6.97 -6.45 -8.26
N TRP A 139 6.13 -7.41 -7.88
CA TRP A 139 4.66 -7.32 -8.10
C TRP A 139 3.96 -6.44 -7.07
N ASN A 140 4.30 -6.60 -5.79
CA ASN A 140 3.82 -5.68 -4.75
C ASN A 140 4.71 -4.42 -4.74
N LEU A 141 5.74 -4.41 -3.91
CA LEU A 141 6.67 -3.28 -3.83
C LEU A 141 7.81 -3.47 -4.83
N SER A 142 8.27 -2.36 -5.42
CA SER A 142 9.43 -2.38 -6.31
C SER A 142 10.70 -2.79 -5.59
N ASP A 143 11.67 -3.35 -6.32
CA ASP A 143 12.94 -3.78 -5.73
C ASP A 143 13.71 -2.60 -5.11
N ALA A 144 13.67 -1.42 -5.75
CA ALA A 144 14.30 -0.21 -5.22
C ALA A 144 13.71 0.20 -3.86
N TYR A 145 12.38 0.15 -3.72
CA TYR A 145 11.71 0.45 -2.46
C TYR A 145 12.00 -0.63 -1.40
N ILE A 146 12.04 -1.91 -1.78
CA ILE A 146 12.43 -3.00 -0.89
C ILE A 146 13.86 -2.81 -0.37
N SER A 147 14.81 -2.43 -1.24
CA SER A 147 16.18 -2.10 -0.84
C SER A 147 16.21 -0.96 0.17
N TYR A 148 15.45 0.11 -0.07
CA TYR A 148 15.30 1.22 0.90
C TYR A 148 14.73 0.76 2.25
N MET A 149 13.75 -0.15 2.25
CA MET A 149 13.19 -0.68 3.50
C MET A 149 14.21 -1.50 4.31
N GLN A 150 15.14 -2.18 3.64
CA GLN A 150 16.16 -3.03 4.27
C GLN A 150 17.37 -2.24 4.76
N GLN A 151 17.67 -1.08 4.16
CA GLN A 151 18.77 -0.22 4.56
C GLN A 151 18.48 0.46 5.91
N GLN A 152 19.45 0.40 6.82
CA GLN A 152 19.49 1.32 7.95
C GLN A 152 19.87 2.71 7.40
N PRO A 153 19.24 3.80 7.87
CA PRO A 153 19.62 5.15 7.42
C PRO A 153 21.07 5.44 7.82
N GLU A 154 22.02 5.28 6.91
CA GLU A 154 23.42 5.66 7.14
C GLU A 154 23.50 7.18 7.26
N GLY A 155 23.99 7.69 8.41
CA GLY A 155 24.12 9.13 8.64
C GLY A 155 22.80 9.91 8.68
N GLY A 156 21.64 9.25 8.79
CA GLY A 156 20.33 9.90 8.83
C GLY A 156 19.82 10.41 7.47
N LEU A 157 20.52 10.11 6.38
CA LEU A 157 20.09 10.47 5.02
C LEU A 157 18.94 9.55 4.58
N LEU A 158 17.84 10.17 4.16
CA LEU A 158 16.70 9.47 3.57
C LEU A 158 16.93 9.26 2.07
N TRP A 159 16.51 8.09 1.57
CA TRP A 159 16.61 7.76 0.15
C TRP A 159 15.83 8.76 -0.71
N THR A 160 16.47 9.32 -1.73
CA THR A 160 15.82 10.19 -2.72
C THR A 160 15.74 9.43 -4.05
N PRO A 161 14.54 9.00 -4.49
CA PRO A 161 14.39 8.26 -5.74
C PRO A 161 14.68 9.15 -6.96
N GLU A 162 15.40 8.61 -7.94
CA GLU A 162 15.66 9.27 -9.23
C GLU A 162 14.52 9.05 -10.23
N LEU A 163 14.54 9.77 -11.36
CA LEU A 163 13.48 9.68 -12.39
C LEU A 163 13.25 8.24 -12.90
N ASP A 164 14.31 7.44 -13.05
CA ASP A 164 14.23 6.04 -13.51
C ASP A 164 13.34 5.17 -12.58
N TYR A 165 13.33 5.45 -11.27
CA TYR A 165 12.43 4.77 -10.34
C TYR A 165 10.96 5.01 -10.69
N TYR A 166 10.58 6.25 -10.93
CA TYR A 166 9.21 6.61 -11.30
C TYR A 166 8.84 6.08 -12.69
N VAL A 167 9.78 6.08 -13.64
CA VAL A 167 9.59 5.47 -14.97
C VAL A 167 9.26 3.98 -14.83
N LYS A 168 9.99 3.24 -14.00
CA LYS A 168 9.73 1.81 -13.75
C LYS A 168 8.37 1.56 -13.08
N LEU A 169 7.98 2.39 -12.12
CA LEU A 169 6.67 2.28 -11.48
C LEU A 169 5.52 2.50 -12.47
N ILE A 170 5.60 3.54 -13.31
CA ILE A 170 4.57 3.80 -14.31
C ILE A 170 4.56 2.74 -15.40
N ARG A 171 5.75 2.27 -15.83
CA ARG A 171 5.86 1.17 -16.80
C ARG A 171 5.10 -0.07 -16.34
N ARG A 172 5.20 -0.44 -15.06
CA ARG A 172 4.45 -1.57 -14.50
C ARG A 172 2.94 -1.44 -14.72
N ILE A 173 2.38 -0.24 -14.58
CA ILE A 173 0.95 0.01 -14.82
C ILE A 173 0.65 -0.10 -16.32
N VAL A 174 1.44 0.55 -17.18
CA VAL A 174 1.29 0.50 -18.65
C VAL A 174 1.30 -0.95 -19.16
N GLU A 175 2.28 -1.74 -18.73
CA GLU A 175 2.43 -3.14 -19.12
C GLU A 175 1.28 -4.00 -18.58
N THR A 176 0.81 -3.72 -17.36
CA THR A 176 -0.32 -4.45 -16.76
C THR A 176 -1.62 -4.17 -17.51
N MET A 177 -1.90 -2.91 -17.85
CA MET A 177 -3.10 -2.51 -18.61
C MET A 177 -3.04 -3.01 -20.06
N SER A 178 -1.85 -3.13 -20.62
CA SER A 178 -1.63 -3.65 -21.98
C SER A 178 -1.58 -5.18 -22.04
N SER A 179 -1.79 -5.87 -20.92
CA SER A 179 -1.67 -7.34 -20.79
C SER A 179 -0.30 -7.90 -21.23
N SER A 180 0.75 -7.08 -21.21
CA SER A 180 2.12 -7.47 -21.55
C SER A 180 2.97 -7.80 -20.32
N ALA A 181 2.51 -7.43 -19.12
CA ALA A 181 3.20 -7.74 -17.87
C ALA A 181 3.19 -9.23 -17.56
N GLN A 182 4.34 -9.77 -17.15
CA GLN A 182 4.44 -11.09 -16.54
C GLN A 182 4.22 -10.96 -15.04
N TYR A 183 3.08 -11.43 -14.53
CA TYR A 183 2.77 -11.43 -13.11
C TYR A 183 2.54 -12.86 -12.58
N PRO A 184 2.72 -13.09 -11.25
CA PRO A 184 2.45 -14.39 -10.66
C PRO A 184 1.01 -14.84 -10.93
N THR A 185 0.80 -16.14 -11.14
CA THR A 185 -0.53 -16.73 -11.35
C THR A 185 -1.40 -16.48 -10.11
N THR A 186 -2.21 -15.43 -10.16
CA THR A 186 -3.04 -14.95 -9.05
C THR A 186 -4.50 -15.27 -9.33
N ASN A 187 -5.17 -15.95 -8.39
CA ASN A 187 -6.61 -16.18 -8.47
C ASN A 187 -7.35 -14.99 -7.85
N TRP A 188 -7.79 -14.05 -8.69
CA TRP A 188 -8.43 -12.81 -8.26
C TRP A 188 -9.72 -12.97 -7.45
N ARG A 189 -10.36 -14.16 -7.49
CA ARG A 189 -11.57 -14.44 -6.68
C ARG A 189 -11.31 -14.43 -5.17
N PHE A 190 -10.05 -14.63 -4.76
CA PHE A 190 -9.64 -14.73 -3.36
C PHE A 190 -8.69 -13.60 -2.95
N ASN A 191 -8.62 -12.52 -3.72
CA ASN A 191 -7.76 -11.37 -3.44
C ASN A 191 -8.61 -10.12 -3.24
N GLU A 192 -8.02 -9.10 -2.61
CA GLU A 192 -8.72 -7.84 -2.32
C GLU A 192 -9.11 -7.04 -3.58
N PHE A 193 -8.40 -7.28 -4.70
CA PHE A 193 -8.65 -6.60 -5.97
C PHE A 193 -9.28 -7.54 -7.00
N PRO A 194 -10.15 -7.01 -7.88
CA PRO A 194 -10.84 -7.82 -8.88
C PRO A 194 -9.97 -8.22 -10.08
N ASN A 195 -8.87 -7.50 -10.33
CA ASN A 195 -8.02 -7.71 -11.50
C ASN A 195 -6.60 -7.14 -11.29
N PRO A 196 -5.64 -7.49 -12.17
CA PRO A 196 -4.24 -7.04 -12.06
C PRO A 196 -4.08 -5.52 -12.13
N ALA A 197 -4.86 -4.82 -12.96
CA ALA A 197 -4.74 -3.38 -13.15
C ALA A 197 -5.10 -2.60 -11.88
N ALA A 198 -6.20 -2.99 -11.21
CA ALA A 198 -6.57 -2.40 -9.92
C ALA A 198 -5.48 -2.62 -8.87
N HIS A 199 -4.94 -3.84 -8.78
CA HIS A 199 -3.85 -4.14 -7.86
C HIS A 199 -2.60 -3.28 -8.14
N ALA A 200 -2.15 -3.25 -9.40
CA ALA A 200 -0.96 -2.48 -9.81
C ALA A 200 -1.10 -0.99 -9.50
N LEU A 201 -2.30 -0.42 -9.72
CA LEU A 201 -2.59 0.98 -9.39
C LEU A 201 -2.46 1.24 -7.88
N TYR A 202 -3.20 0.50 -7.05
CA TYR A 202 -3.25 0.78 -5.61
C TYR A 202 -1.94 0.49 -4.90
N VAL A 203 -1.21 -0.56 -5.29
CA VAL A 203 0.11 -0.81 -4.71
C VAL A 203 1.11 0.28 -5.12
N THR A 204 1.05 0.76 -6.36
CA THR A 204 1.88 1.89 -6.80
C THR A 204 1.55 3.16 -6.00
N CYS A 205 0.27 3.44 -5.75
CA CYS A 205 -0.13 4.59 -4.92
C CYS A 205 0.36 4.45 -3.47
N VAL A 206 0.25 3.26 -2.87
CA VAL A 206 0.78 2.98 -1.52
C VAL A 206 2.29 3.25 -1.48
N GLU A 207 3.03 2.75 -2.46
CA GLU A 207 4.49 2.94 -2.53
C GLU A 207 4.85 4.43 -2.68
N LEU A 208 4.20 5.15 -3.60
CA LEU A 208 4.40 6.58 -3.84
C LEU A 208 4.01 7.47 -2.65
N MET A 209 3.04 7.08 -1.83
CA MET A 209 2.75 7.79 -0.58
C MET A 209 3.77 7.47 0.52
N ALA A 210 4.43 6.32 0.44
CA ALA A 210 5.35 5.83 1.45
C ALA A 210 6.83 6.15 1.18
N VAL A 211 7.20 6.64 -0.01
CA VAL A 211 8.57 7.15 -0.26
C VAL A 211 8.91 8.30 0.70
N PRO A 212 10.19 8.45 1.09
CA PRO A 212 10.58 9.42 2.11
C PRO A 212 10.89 10.80 1.52
N VAL A 213 10.12 11.22 0.52
CA VAL A 213 10.19 12.55 -0.12
C VAL A 213 8.82 13.25 -0.02
N LEU A 214 8.81 14.56 -0.23
CA LEU A 214 7.59 15.35 -0.15
C LEU A 214 6.64 15.08 -1.34
N PRO A 215 5.32 15.24 -1.16
CA PRO A 215 4.32 15.02 -2.21
C PRO A 215 4.60 15.77 -3.51
N ASN A 216 5.05 17.02 -3.41
CA ASN A 216 5.34 17.86 -4.57
C ASN A 216 6.54 17.33 -5.38
N VAL A 217 7.54 16.74 -4.72
CA VAL A 217 8.68 16.10 -5.40
C VAL A 217 8.20 14.90 -6.19
N VAL A 218 7.42 14.02 -5.56
CA VAL A 218 6.84 12.84 -6.23
C VAL A 218 6.00 13.24 -7.43
N ALA A 219 5.08 14.20 -7.26
CA ALA A 219 4.20 14.66 -8.32
C ALA A 219 4.97 15.27 -9.49
N ASN A 220 5.99 16.10 -9.23
CA ASN A 220 6.87 16.61 -10.27
C ASN A 220 7.61 15.49 -11.00
N SER A 221 8.12 14.49 -10.26
CA SER A 221 8.78 13.34 -10.88
C SER A 221 7.82 12.51 -11.76
N LEU A 222 6.55 12.35 -11.35
CA LEU A 222 5.53 11.68 -12.16
C LEU A 222 5.22 12.45 -13.45
N LEU A 223 5.14 13.78 -13.41
CA LEU A 223 4.98 14.61 -14.60
C LEU A 223 6.24 14.55 -15.49
N ASP A 224 7.42 14.55 -14.89
CA ASP A 224 8.70 14.41 -15.57
C ASP A 224 8.86 13.07 -16.30
N VAL A 225 8.15 12.01 -15.88
CA VAL A 225 8.10 10.75 -16.66
C VAL A 225 7.59 11.01 -18.07
N ILE A 226 6.60 11.88 -18.25
CA ILE A 226 6.04 12.20 -19.58
C ILE A 226 6.88 13.27 -20.27
N THR A 227 7.22 14.35 -19.56
CA THR A 227 7.84 15.53 -20.18
C THR A 227 9.33 15.36 -20.46
N LYS A 228 10.03 14.50 -19.70
CA LYS A 228 11.47 14.22 -19.84
C LYS A 228 11.75 12.77 -20.24
N GLY A 229 10.83 11.83 -19.95
CA GLY A 229 11.01 10.41 -20.27
C GLY A 229 10.75 10.01 -21.73
N TYR A 230 10.49 10.97 -22.63
CA TYR A 230 10.30 10.70 -24.07
C TYR A 230 11.48 9.98 -24.74
N THR A 231 12.68 9.99 -24.13
CA THR A 231 13.85 9.25 -24.61
C THR A 231 13.76 7.74 -24.38
N VAL A 232 12.92 7.29 -23.44
CA VAL A 232 12.76 5.88 -23.06
C VAL A 232 11.33 5.35 -23.30
N ILE A 233 10.37 6.24 -23.57
CA ILE A 233 8.99 5.90 -23.89
C ILE A 233 8.85 5.76 -25.41
N PRO A 234 8.41 4.60 -25.94
CA PRO A 234 8.09 4.46 -27.35
C PRO A 234 7.04 5.51 -27.76
N SER A 235 7.27 6.24 -28.85
CA SER A 235 6.39 7.34 -29.28
C SER A 235 4.94 6.91 -29.46
N ALA A 236 4.71 5.72 -30.02
CA ALA A 236 3.38 5.13 -30.21
C ALA A 236 2.64 4.80 -28.89
N GLN A 237 3.32 4.80 -27.75
CA GLN A 237 2.77 4.44 -26.45
C GLN A 237 2.56 5.65 -25.52
N ILE A 238 2.97 6.86 -25.92
CA ILE A 238 2.95 8.03 -25.02
C ILE A 238 1.58 8.27 -24.37
N GLN A 239 0.49 8.01 -25.10
CA GLN A 239 -0.87 8.14 -24.59
C GLN A 239 -1.18 7.16 -23.45
N LEU A 240 -0.63 5.94 -23.48
CA LEU A 240 -0.78 4.95 -22.41
C LEU A 240 -0.04 5.39 -21.13
N TRP A 241 1.11 6.03 -21.30
CA TRP A 241 1.90 6.59 -20.20
C TRP A 241 1.22 7.81 -19.58
N ILE A 242 0.69 8.72 -20.41
CA ILE A 242 -0.14 9.85 -19.97
C ILE A 242 -1.35 9.34 -19.18
N ASN A 243 -2.08 8.35 -19.71
CA ASN A 243 -3.22 7.77 -19.02
C ASN A 243 -2.82 7.14 -17.67
N SER A 244 -1.71 6.40 -17.62
CA SER A 244 -1.24 5.75 -16.39
C SER A 244 -0.82 6.75 -15.32
N VAL A 245 -0.09 7.81 -15.69
CA VAL A 245 0.25 8.92 -14.77
C VAL A 245 -1.02 9.63 -14.30
N GLY A 246 -1.98 9.89 -15.19
CA GLY A 246 -3.27 10.50 -14.84
C GLY A 246 -4.05 9.68 -13.82
N LEU A 247 -4.15 8.36 -14.03
CA LEU A 247 -4.80 7.45 -13.09
C LEU A 247 -4.11 7.44 -11.72
N VAL A 248 -2.78 7.40 -11.68
CA VAL A 248 -2.02 7.45 -10.43
C VAL A 248 -2.21 8.78 -9.72
N MET A 249 -2.05 9.90 -10.42
CA MET A 249 -2.21 11.23 -9.83
C MET A 249 -3.62 11.47 -9.29
N ALA A 250 -4.65 11.00 -9.99
CA ALA A 250 -6.04 11.09 -9.54
C ALA A 250 -6.35 10.22 -8.31
N ALA A 251 -5.55 9.18 -8.06
CA ALA A 251 -5.67 8.30 -6.90
C ALA A 251 -4.73 8.71 -5.74
N LEU A 252 -3.94 9.76 -5.89
CA LEU A 252 -3.09 10.30 -4.82
C LEU A 252 -3.79 11.48 -4.11
N PRO A 253 -3.41 11.78 -2.85
CA PRO A 253 -3.95 12.93 -2.13
C PRO A 253 -3.72 14.27 -2.86
N ASP A 254 -4.52 15.27 -2.49
CA ASP A 254 -4.48 16.62 -3.07
C ASP A 254 -3.10 17.26 -3.08
N SER A 255 -2.28 16.99 -2.06
CA SER A 255 -0.91 17.49 -1.98
C SER A 255 0.01 17.06 -3.12
N PHE A 256 -0.37 16.01 -3.87
CA PHE A 256 0.36 15.56 -5.06
C PHE A 256 -0.15 16.28 -6.30
N TRP A 257 -1.45 16.32 -6.56
CA TRP A 257 -1.96 16.80 -7.85
C TRP A 257 -2.07 18.33 -7.96
N THR A 258 -2.00 19.10 -6.87
CA THR A 258 -1.93 20.59 -6.94
C THR A 258 -0.75 21.09 -7.78
N VAL A 259 0.35 20.33 -7.83
CA VAL A 259 1.53 20.63 -8.68
C VAL A 259 1.18 20.72 -10.16
N LEU A 260 0.17 19.99 -10.63
CA LEU A 260 -0.25 20.09 -12.02
C LEU A 260 -0.73 21.52 -12.37
N GLN A 261 -1.44 22.17 -11.44
CA GLN A 261 -1.91 23.54 -11.64
C GLN A 261 -0.73 24.51 -11.74
N GLU A 262 0.27 24.35 -10.86
CA GLU A 262 1.49 25.15 -10.89
C GLU A 262 2.24 25.00 -12.22
N ARG A 263 2.38 23.76 -12.72
CA ARG A 263 3.02 23.48 -14.02
C ARG A 263 2.24 24.05 -15.19
N LEU A 264 0.91 23.98 -15.15
CA LEU A 264 0.07 24.60 -16.18
C LEU A 264 0.28 26.11 -16.21
N VAL A 265 0.30 26.78 -15.04
CA VAL A 265 0.59 28.22 -14.96
C VAL A 265 1.99 28.54 -15.47
N GLU A 266 3.00 27.72 -15.13
CA GLU A 266 4.37 27.87 -15.63
C GLU A 266 4.43 27.81 -17.17
N VAL A 267 3.76 26.82 -17.78
CA VAL A 267 3.71 26.65 -19.24
C VAL A 267 2.94 27.79 -19.90
N LEU A 268 1.79 28.18 -19.34
CA LEU A 268 0.96 29.25 -19.88
C LEU A 268 1.66 30.62 -19.81
N SER A 269 2.45 30.83 -18.75
CA SER A 269 3.18 32.08 -18.53
C SER A 269 4.55 32.10 -19.21
N CYS A 270 4.97 31.00 -19.85
CA CYS A 270 6.31 30.93 -20.42
C CYS A 270 6.43 31.88 -21.63
N PRO A 271 7.57 32.58 -21.81
CA PRO A 271 7.76 33.52 -22.91
C PRO A 271 7.54 32.91 -24.29
N LYS A 272 7.75 31.61 -24.44
CA LYS A 272 7.54 30.91 -25.71
C LYS A 272 6.05 30.78 -26.05
N LEU A 273 5.18 30.63 -25.06
CA LEU A 273 3.74 30.56 -25.31
C LEU A 273 3.13 31.95 -25.44
N THR A 274 3.58 32.91 -24.63
CA THR A 274 3.05 34.28 -24.65
C THR A 274 3.47 35.07 -25.89
N ASN A 275 4.71 34.91 -26.35
CA ASN A 275 5.21 35.62 -27.54
C ASN A 275 5.00 34.82 -28.85
N TRP A 276 4.63 33.54 -28.75
CA TRP A 276 4.46 32.60 -29.87
C TRP A 276 5.54 32.70 -30.96
N PRO A 277 6.82 32.42 -30.67
CA PRO A 277 7.90 32.48 -31.67
C PRO A 277 7.88 31.28 -32.64
N TYR A 278 6.91 30.37 -32.50
CA TYR A 278 6.83 29.13 -33.27
C TYR A 278 6.24 29.37 -34.65
N ARG A 279 6.85 28.75 -35.69
CA ARG A 279 6.27 28.73 -37.04
C ARG A 279 5.03 27.84 -37.14
N ASN A 280 4.90 26.88 -36.23
CA ASN A 280 3.79 25.96 -36.17
C ASN A 280 2.54 26.64 -35.62
N SER A 281 1.37 26.24 -36.13
CA SER A 281 0.10 26.67 -35.56
C SER A 281 -0.11 26.01 -34.19
N PRO A 282 -0.97 26.58 -33.32
CA PRO A 282 -1.33 25.93 -32.05
C PRO A 282 -1.83 24.50 -32.21
N PHE A 283 -2.58 24.23 -33.29
CA PHE A 283 -3.07 22.89 -33.61
C PHE A 283 -1.95 21.89 -33.91
N GLN A 284 -0.83 22.34 -34.47
CA GLN A 284 0.32 21.48 -34.71
C GLN A 284 1.16 21.30 -33.44
N LEU A 285 1.32 22.36 -32.63
CA LEU A 285 2.14 22.33 -31.42
C LEU A 285 1.49 21.52 -30.29
N PHE A 286 0.15 21.52 -30.23
CA PHE A 286 -0.62 20.80 -29.20
C PHE A 286 -1.16 19.45 -29.69
N ASN A 287 -0.83 19.03 -30.91
CA ASN A 287 -1.15 17.69 -31.36
C ASN A 287 -0.05 16.72 -30.94
N PHE A 288 -0.37 15.88 -29.95
CA PHE A 288 0.51 14.83 -29.44
C PHE A 288 0.22 13.45 -30.06
N SER A 289 -0.44 13.44 -31.22
CA SER A 289 -0.81 12.24 -32.01
C SER A 289 0.05 12.10 -33.25
#